data_AF-A0A9E5DSR6-F1
#
_entry.id   AF-A0A9E5DSR6-F1
#
_cell.length_a   1.000
_cell.length_b   1.000
_cell.length_c   1.000
_cell.angle_alpha   90.00
_cell.angle_beta   90.00
_cell.angle_gamma   90.00
#
_symmetry.space_group_name_H-M   'P 1'
#
loop_
_entity.id
_entity.type
_entity.pdbx_description
1 polymer ?
#
loop_
_entity_poly.entity_id
_entity_poly.type
_entity_poly.pdbx_seq_one_letter_code
_entity_poly.pdbx_strand_id
1 'polypeptide(L)'
;MKNADKLLKDLLDREAIRELPARYCDCVWRNDIAGLVQLFAPDGRFSLATATQTLAAQGHADLQAFYVRGLAITPRPYIHNQVVELGKKGHAVGRCSLELRSARRDMEWLGAGYYLDHYVKLKGVWKFASREFTALKMLEEPAPAVVSVKRRAAEVGASKTAPAASASPRVRRAKAQPAAAS
;
A
#
# COMPACT_ATOMS: atom_id res chain seq x y z
N MET A 1 14.00 7.80 34.08
CA MET A 1 14.42 8.70 32.98
C MET A 1 14.47 7.99 31.62
N LYS A 2 15.28 6.92 31.41
CA LYS A 2 15.41 6.24 30.09
C LYS A 2 14.09 5.81 29.40
N ASN A 3 13.03 5.51 30.16
CA ASN A 3 11.73 5.14 29.60
C ASN A 3 10.96 6.35 29.04
N ALA A 4 11.08 7.52 29.67
CA ALA A 4 10.37 8.73 29.25
C ALA A 4 10.94 9.27 27.92
N ASP A 5 12.27 9.29 27.77
CA ASP A 5 12.92 9.74 26.54
C ASP A 5 12.58 8.83 25.35
N LYS A 6 12.50 7.51 25.59
CA LYS A 6 12.05 6.55 24.59
C LYS A 6 10.58 6.78 24.21
N LEU A 7 9.71 6.96 25.19
CA LEU A 7 8.28 7.24 24.95
C LEU A 7 8.09 8.54 24.16
N LEU A 8 8.82 9.59 24.52
CA LEU A 8 8.80 10.87 23.81
C LEU A 8 9.28 10.70 22.36
N LYS A 9 10.40 10.02 22.14
CA LYS A 9 10.90 9.73 20.80
C LYS A 9 9.88 8.93 19.98
N ASP A 10 9.29 7.90 20.57
CA ASP A 10 8.29 7.05 19.92
C ASP A 10 7.00 7.85 19.61
N LEU A 11 6.67 8.87 20.41
CA LEU A 11 5.55 9.78 20.13
C LEU A 11 5.86 10.73 18.98
N LEU A 12 7.04 11.37 18.99
CA LEU A 12 7.51 12.25 17.93
C LEU A 12 7.61 11.52 16.59
N ASP A 13 8.09 10.27 16.60
CA ASP A 13 8.18 9.45 15.38
C ASP A 13 6.79 9.14 14.82
N ARG A 14 5.82 8.79 15.68
CA ARG A 14 4.43 8.56 15.21
C ARG A 14 3.80 9.83 14.65
N GLU A 15 4.04 10.98 15.27
CA GLU A 15 3.48 12.24 14.79
C GLU A 15 4.05 12.64 13.43
N ALA A 16 5.37 12.56 13.27
CA ALA A 16 6.02 12.80 11.99
C ALA A 16 5.53 11.84 10.88
N ILE A 17 5.21 10.59 11.22
CA ILE A 17 4.61 9.63 10.27
C ILE A 17 3.15 9.99 9.95
N ARG A 18 2.37 10.47 10.93
CA ARG A 18 0.99 10.92 10.71
C ARG A 18 0.89 12.16 9.84
N GLU A 19 1.88 13.04 9.91
CA GLU A 19 1.97 14.18 9.00
C GLU A 19 2.17 13.76 7.53
N LEU A 20 2.78 12.61 7.23
CA LEU A 20 3.09 12.23 5.86
C LEU A 20 1.84 12.08 4.98
N PRO A 21 0.79 11.32 5.34
CA PRO A 21 -0.46 11.29 4.59
C PRO A 21 -1.18 12.64 4.54
N ALA A 22 -1.13 13.44 5.61
CA ALA A 22 -1.75 14.76 5.63
C ALA A 22 -1.08 15.72 4.63
N ARG A 23 0.26 15.78 4.64
CA ARG A 23 1.05 16.54 3.67
C ARG A 23 0.91 16.01 2.25
N TYR A 24 0.75 14.70 2.08
CA TYR A 24 0.43 14.10 0.79
C TYR A 24 -0.87 14.69 0.24
N CYS A 25 -1.94 14.69 1.03
CA CYS A 25 -3.20 15.31 0.64
C CYS A 25 -3.02 16.79 0.33
N ASP A 26 -2.39 17.57 1.21
CA ASP A 26 -2.14 19.00 0.98
C ASP A 26 -1.42 19.26 -0.36
N CYS A 27 -0.35 18.52 -0.64
CA CYS A 27 0.39 18.66 -1.90
C CYS A 27 -0.51 18.35 -3.11
N VAL A 28 -1.34 17.31 -3.05
CA VAL A 28 -2.30 16.97 -4.10
C VAL A 28 -3.34 18.09 -4.28
N TRP A 29 -3.84 18.65 -3.18
CA TRP A 29 -4.81 19.75 -3.22
C TRP A 29 -4.25 21.00 -3.89
N ARG A 30 -3.00 21.36 -3.57
CA ARG A 30 -2.27 22.51 -4.13
C ARG A 30 -1.60 22.25 -5.47
N ASN A 31 -1.73 21.05 -6.02
CA ASN A 31 -1.02 20.61 -7.23
C ASN A 31 0.53 20.75 -7.13
N ASP A 32 1.06 20.56 -5.92
CA ASP A 32 2.49 20.67 -5.59
C ASP A 32 3.20 19.32 -5.79
N ILE A 33 3.53 19.02 -7.04
CA ILE A 33 4.17 17.74 -7.42
C ILE A 33 5.56 17.61 -6.80
N ALA A 34 6.33 18.70 -6.74
CA ALA A 34 7.67 18.68 -6.16
C ALA A 34 7.61 18.34 -4.67
N GLY A 35 6.72 19.00 -3.91
CA GLY A 35 6.47 18.68 -2.51
C GLY A 35 6.00 17.25 -2.31
N LEU A 36 5.08 16.77 -3.16
CA LEU A 36 4.54 15.41 -3.11
C LEU A 36 5.64 14.35 -3.28
N VAL A 37 6.50 14.50 -4.29
CA VAL A 37 7.62 13.59 -4.55
C VAL A 37 8.64 13.61 -3.40
N GLN A 38 8.89 14.78 -2.81
CA GLN A 38 9.81 14.92 -1.67
C GLN A 38 9.33 14.21 -0.40
N LEU A 39 8.06 13.78 -0.30
CA LEU A 39 7.59 12.94 0.82
C LEU A 39 8.14 11.51 0.74
N PHE A 40 8.59 11.07 -0.43
CA PHE A 40 9.16 9.75 -0.65
C PHE A 40 10.67 9.74 -0.41
N ALA A 41 11.20 8.59 0.01
CA ALA A 41 12.63 8.31 -0.03
C ALA A 41 13.16 8.45 -1.47
N PRO A 42 14.47 8.68 -1.68
CA PRO A 42 15.04 8.84 -3.03
C PRO A 42 14.71 7.68 -4.00
N ASP A 43 14.63 6.46 -3.47
CA ASP A 43 14.27 5.22 -4.16
C ASP A 43 12.83 4.75 -3.83
N GLY A 44 12.03 5.62 -3.22
CA GLY A 44 10.70 5.31 -2.74
C GLY A 44 9.73 4.94 -3.86
N ARG A 45 8.70 4.16 -3.53
CA ARG A 45 7.78 3.57 -4.51
C ARG A 45 6.34 3.95 -4.24
N PHE A 46 5.59 4.22 -5.30
CA PHE A 46 4.14 4.26 -5.28
C PHE A 46 3.59 3.14 -6.16
N SER A 47 2.53 2.47 -5.70
CA SER A 47 1.74 1.60 -6.58
C SER A 47 0.26 1.76 -6.36
N LEU A 48 -0.48 1.50 -7.43
CA LEU A 48 -1.94 1.53 -7.48
C LEU A 48 -2.41 0.22 -8.09
N ALA A 49 -3.18 -0.55 -7.33
CA ALA A 49 -3.89 -1.73 -7.79
C ALA A 49 -5.39 -1.42 -7.90
N THR A 50 -5.95 -1.75 -9.05
CA THR A 50 -7.40 -1.66 -9.36
C THR A 50 -7.93 -3.05 -9.67
N ALA A 51 -9.20 -3.16 -10.03
CA ALA A 51 -9.77 -4.43 -10.46
C ALA A 51 -9.17 -4.96 -11.77
N THR A 52 -8.62 -4.08 -12.61
CA THR A 52 -8.21 -4.42 -13.99
C THR A 52 -6.71 -4.30 -14.23
N GLN A 53 -6.00 -3.51 -13.42
CA GLN A 53 -4.59 -3.20 -13.64
C GLN A 53 -3.85 -2.85 -12.35
N THR A 54 -2.52 -3.01 -12.42
CA THR A 54 -1.58 -2.53 -11.40
C THR A 54 -0.56 -1.62 -12.05
N LEU A 55 -0.44 -0.40 -11.52
CA LEU A 55 0.53 0.61 -11.93
C LEU A 55 1.55 0.82 -10.80
N ALA A 56 2.79 1.16 -11.16
CA ALA A 56 3.82 1.49 -10.20
C ALA A 56 4.81 2.52 -10.75
N ALA A 57 5.41 3.27 -9.84
CA ALA A 57 6.50 4.21 -10.10
C ALA A 57 7.51 4.12 -8.96
N GLN A 58 8.81 4.19 -9.28
CA GLN A 58 9.88 4.07 -8.30
C GLN A 58 10.96 5.14 -8.50
N GLY A 59 11.36 5.76 -7.40
CA GLY A 59 12.29 6.87 -7.41
C GLY A 59 11.63 8.17 -7.87
N HIS A 60 12.27 9.29 -7.55
CA HIS A 60 11.67 10.62 -7.71
C HIS A 60 11.29 10.96 -9.16
N ALA A 61 12.09 10.54 -10.15
CA ALA A 61 11.81 10.80 -11.56
C ALA A 61 10.51 10.12 -12.04
N ASP A 62 10.36 8.82 -11.76
CA ASP A 62 9.16 8.07 -12.15
C ASP A 62 7.93 8.54 -11.38
N LEU A 63 8.09 8.84 -10.08
CA LEU A 63 7.02 9.38 -9.25
C LEU A 63 6.54 10.73 -9.78
N GLN A 64 7.45 11.62 -10.18
CA GLN A 64 7.10 12.90 -10.80
C GLN A 64 6.29 12.68 -12.08
N ALA A 65 6.74 11.80 -12.98
CA ALA A 65 6.02 11.48 -14.21
C ALA A 65 4.63 10.86 -13.93
N PHE A 66 4.54 10.00 -12.92
CA PHE A 66 3.27 9.40 -12.48
C PHE A 66 2.29 10.47 -11.96
N TYR A 67 2.74 11.36 -11.09
CA TYR A 67 1.87 12.38 -10.49
C TYR A 67 1.48 13.50 -11.45
N VAL A 68 2.33 13.89 -12.41
CA VAL A 68 1.95 14.82 -13.48
C VAL A 68 0.69 14.32 -14.22
N ARG A 69 0.65 13.02 -14.55
CA ARG A 69 -0.53 12.42 -15.19
C ARG A 69 -1.69 12.26 -14.22
N GLY A 70 -1.42 11.76 -13.01
CA GLY A 70 -2.44 11.49 -12.00
C GLY A 70 -3.16 12.74 -11.51
N LEU A 71 -2.49 13.90 -11.46
CA LEU A 71 -3.11 15.16 -11.01
C LEU A 71 -3.90 15.90 -12.09
N ALA A 72 -3.78 15.51 -13.37
CA ALA A 72 -4.58 16.06 -14.46
C ALA A 72 -6.10 15.85 -14.25
N ILE A 73 -6.49 14.87 -13.42
CA ILE A 73 -7.89 14.64 -13.04
C ILE A 73 -8.36 15.50 -11.86
N THR A 74 -7.50 16.40 -11.37
CA THR A 74 -7.71 17.25 -10.18
C THR A 74 -8.26 16.48 -8.98
N PRO A 75 -7.58 15.39 -8.57
CA PRO A 75 -8.06 14.55 -7.49
C PRO A 75 -8.05 15.31 -6.15
N ARG A 76 -8.99 14.93 -5.28
CA ARG A 76 -9.15 15.44 -3.92
C ARG A 76 -9.19 14.23 -2.98
N PRO A 77 -8.01 13.80 -2.49
CA PRO A 77 -7.92 12.67 -1.59
C PRO A 77 -8.32 13.07 -0.17
N TYR A 78 -9.06 12.19 0.49
CA TYR A 78 -9.42 12.27 1.90
C TYR A 78 -8.97 10.98 2.57
N ILE A 79 -8.07 11.10 3.55
CA ILE A 79 -7.46 9.96 4.23
C ILE A 79 -8.05 9.83 5.62
N HIS A 80 -8.43 8.61 5.97
CA HIS A 80 -9.09 8.30 7.23
C HIS A 80 -8.41 7.13 7.94
N ASN A 81 -8.68 7.01 9.25
CA ASN A 81 -8.41 5.81 10.04
C ASN A 81 -6.95 5.34 10.00
N GLN A 82 -6.00 6.28 10.09
CA GLN A 82 -4.59 5.95 10.04
C GLN A 82 -4.15 5.15 11.27
N VAL A 83 -3.50 4.02 11.03
CA VAL A 83 -2.84 3.20 12.04
C VAL A 83 -1.35 3.15 11.73
N VAL A 84 -0.51 3.34 12.74
CA VAL A 84 0.96 3.38 12.62
C VAL A 84 1.58 2.43 13.63
N GLU A 85 2.45 1.57 13.14
CA GLU A 85 3.23 0.63 13.93
C GLU A 85 4.71 0.93 13.75
N LEU A 86 5.36 1.40 14.82
CA LEU A 86 6.79 1.67 14.81
C LEU A 86 7.57 0.35 14.78
N GLY A 87 8.47 0.24 13.80
CA GLY A 87 9.43 -0.85 13.69
C GLY A 87 10.78 -0.50 14.33
N LYS A 88 11.77 -1.35 14.03
CA LYS A 88 13.16 -1.15 14.47
C LYS A 88 13.92 -0.28 13.47
N LYS A 89 15.04 0.30 13.92
CA LYS A 89 16.05 0.96 13.07
C LYS A 89 15.49 2.04 12.12
N GLY A 90 14.50 2.82 12.58
CA GLY A 90 13.93 3.90 11.76
C GLY A 90 13.03 3.40 10.64
N HIS A 91 12.40 2.25 10.82
CA HIS A 91 11.34 1.76 9.94
C HIS A 91 10.01 1.78 10.69
N ALA A 92 8.91 1.93 9.95
CA ALA A 92 7.56 1.76 10.47
C ALA A 92 6.65 1.27 9.34
N VAL A 93 5.49 0.74 9.71
CA VAL A 93 4.43 0.41 8.76
C VAL A 93 3.17 1.16 9.16
N GLY A 94 2.27 1.34 8.20
CA GLY A 94 0.98 1.91 8.47
C GLY A 94 -0.05 1.56 7.43
N ARG A 95 -1.29 1.88 7.76
CA ARG A 95 -2.44 1.68 6.90
C ARG A 95 -3.43 2.82 7.11
N CYS A 96 -4.10 3.22 6.05
CA CYS A 96 -5.17 4.21 6.11
C CYS A 96 -6.17 3.99 4.98
N SER A 97 -7.41 4.42 5.18
CA SER A 97 -8.45 4.38 4.15
C SER A 97 -8.40 5.64 3.29
N LEU A 98 -8.75 5.53 2.01
CA LEU A 98 -8.88 6.65 1.09
C LEU A 98 -10.31 6.75 0.56
N GLU A 99 -10.84 7.96 0.58
CA GLU A 99 -11.91 8.40 -0.30
C GLU A 99 -11.33 9.39 -1.32
N LEU A 100 -11.66 9.19 -2.61
CA LEU A 100 -11.15 10.03 -3.69
C LEU A 100 -12.30 10.78 -4.36
N ARG A 101 -12.16 12.10 -4.46
CA ARG A 101 -13.11 13.01 -5.12
C ARG A 101 -12.46 13.71 -6.31
N SER A 102 -13.25 14.25 -7.23
CA SER A 102 -12.75 15.00 -8.39
C SER A 102 -13.19 16.46 -8.37
N ALA A 103 -12.26 17.41 -8.30
CA ALA A 103 -12.63 18.82 -8.36
C ALA A 103 -13.15 19.24 -9.75
N ARG A 104 -12.61 18.66 -10.84
CA ARG A 104 -13.09 18.91 -12.22
C ARG A 104 -14.51 18.38 -12.47
N ARG A 105 -15.03 17.49 -11.62
CA ARG A 105 -16.39 16.93 -11.71
C ARG A 105 -17.24 17.32 -10.48
N ASP A 106 -17.12 18.58 -10.03
CA ASP A 106 -17.92 19.12 -8.92
C ASP A 106 -17.91 18.26 -7.65
N MET A 107 -16.71 17.83 -7.23
CA MET A 107 -16.51 16.98 -6.05
C MET A 107 -17.26 15.63 -6.11
N GLU A 108 -17.55 15.13 -7.31
CA GLU A 108 -18.06 13.78 -7.49
C GLU A 108 -17.09 12.76 -6.89
N TRP A 109 -17.66 11.72 -6.27
CA TRP A 109 -16.92 10.60 -5.75
C TRP A 109 -16.35 9.76 -6.89
N LEU A 110 -15.03 9.55 -6.90
CA LEU A 110 -14.34 8.75 -7.91
C LEU A 110 -14.05 7.33 -7.46
N GLY A 111 -13.87 7.11 -6.15
CA GLY A 111 -13.48 5.81 -5.65
C GLY A 111 -13.09 5.78 -4.19
N ALA A 112 -12.87 4.57 -3.71
CA ALA A 112 -12.40 4.31 -2.36
C ALA A 112 -11.48 3.09 -2.32
N GLY A 113 -10.65 3.05 -1.29
CA GLY A 113 -9.73 1.95 -1.06
C GLY A 113 -8.92 2.15 0.21
N TYR A 114 -7.75 1.54 0.25
CA TYR A 114 -6.83 1.68 1.37
C TYR A 114 -5.38 1.70 0.91
N TYR A 115 -4.56 2.37 1.70
CA TYR A 115 -3.12 2.35 1.58
C TYR A 115 -2.51 1.36 2.57
N LEU A 116 -1.47 0.67 2.11
CA LEU A 116 -0.46 0.04 2.95
C LEU A 116 0.86 0.78 2.73
N ASP A 117 1.42 1.29 3.82
CA ASP A 117 2.58 2.17 3.80
C ASP A 117 3.76 1.54 4.53
N HIS A 118 4.94 1.66 3.92
CA HIS A 118 6.21 1.44 4.59
C HIS A 118 6.92 2.78 4.72
N TYR A 119 7.44 3.05 5.92
CA TYR A 119 8.13 4.29 6.24
C TYR A 119 9.60 4.03 6.56
N VAL A 120 10.44 5.00 6.22
CA VAL A 120 11.86 5.00 6.56
C VAL A 120 12.28 6.37 7.07
N LYS A 121 13.11 6.40 8.11
CA LYS A 121 13.70 7.60 8.67
C LYS A 121 15.08 7.83 8.09
N LEU A 122 15.23 8.87 7.27
CA LEU A 122 16.49 9.25 6.63
C LEU A 122 16.98 10.55 7.23
N LYS A 123 18.19 10.56 7.81
CA LYS A 123 18.82 11.74 8.42
C LYS A 123 17.88 12.50 9.36
N GLY A 124 17.10 11.77 10.17
CA GLY A 124 16.17 12.36 11.13
C GLY A 124 14.75 12.64 10.60
N VAL A 125 14.51 12.50 9.30
CA VAL A 125 13.22 12.83 8.66
C VAL A 125 12.52 11.55 8.19
N TRP A 126 11.25 11.37 8.55
CA TRP A 126 10.44 10.27 8.05
C TRP A 126 9.98 10.51 6.62
N LYS A 127 9.99 9.45 5.81
CA LYS A 127 9.60 9.44 4.41
C LYS A 127 8.82 8.17 4.09
N PHE A 128 8.02 8.20 3.03
CA PHE A 128 7.48 6.99 2.42
C PHE A 128 8.61 6.19 1.76
N ALA A 129 8.88 4.99 2.25
CA ALA A 129 9.65 4.00 1.51
C ALA A 129 8.78 3.37 0.42
N SER A 130 7.54 2.99 0.76
CA SER A 130 6.51 2.67 -0.21
C SER A 130 5.14 3.13 0.24
N ARG A 131 4.28 3.45 -0.74
CA ARG A 131 2.85 3.70 -0.57
C ARG A 131 2.08 2.90 -1.59
N GLU A 132 1.32 1.93 -1.13
CA GLU A 132 0.61 0.98 -1.97
C GLU A 132 -0.89 1.18 -1.81
N PHE A 133 -1.54 1.67 -2.85
CA PHE A 133 -2.98 1.87 -2.88
C PHE A 133 -3.67 0.67 -3.52
N THR A 134 -4.62 0.08 -2.80
CA THR A 134 -5.55 -0.90 -3.34
C THR A 134 -6.92 -0.26 -3.42
N ALA A 135 -7.44 -0.09 -4.64
CA ALA A 135 -8.79 0.35 -4.85
C ALA A 135 -9.79 -0.78 -4.59
N LEU A 136 -10.80 -0.51 -3.79
CA LEU A 136 -11.97 -1.37 -3.64
C LEU A 136 -13.00 -1.08 -4.74
N LYS A 137 -13.11 0.19 -5.13
CA LYS A 137 -13.95 0.66 -6.23
C LYS A 137 -13.36 1.92 -6.83
N MET A 138 -13.36 2.00 -8.16
CA MET A 138 -13.09 3.20 -8.95
C MET A 138 -14.19 3.33 -10.00
N LEU A 139 -14.64 4.56 -10.26
CA LEU A 139 -15.54 4.87 -11.37
C LEU A 139 -14.81 5.11 -12.69
N GLU A 140 -13.56 5.58 -12.60
CA GLU A 140 -12.69 5.84 -13.74
C GLU A 140 -11.35 5.15 -13.48
N GLU A 141 -10.92 4.34 -14.44
CA GLU A 141 -9.61 3.71 -14.40
C GLU A 141 -8.54 4.73 -14.78
N PRO A 142 -7.41 4.80 -14.05
CA PRO A 142 -6.31 5.65 -14.47
C PRO A 142 -5.81 5.20 -15.85
N ALA A 143 -5.43 6.15 -16.70
CA ALA A 143 -4.79 5.81 -17.96
C ALA A 143 -3.57 4.89 -17.70
N PRO A 144 -3.38 3.84 -18.53
CA PRO A 144 -2.29 2.90 -18.32
C PRO A 144 -0.96 3.65 -18.29
N ALA A 145 -0.14 3.37 -17.28
CA ALA A 145 1.21 3.90 -17.24
C ALA A 145 2.02 3.20 -18.33
N VAL A 146 2.49 3.94 -19.34
CA VAL A 146 3.56 3.47 -20.23
C VAL A 146 4.84 3.46 -19.40
N VAL A 147 5.03 2.44 -18.56
CA VAL A 147 6.24 2.27 -17.76
C VAL A 147 6.68 0.82 -17.95
N SER A 148 7.76 0.66 -18.71
CA SER A 148 8.45 -0.61 -18.95
C SER A 148 9.05 -1.14 -17.65
N VAL A 149 8.24 -1.77 -16.80
CA VAL A 149 8.76 -2.50 -15.65
C VAL A 149 9.33 -3.82 -16.16
N LYS A 150 10.65 -3.93 -16.23
CA LYS A 150 11.31 -5.24 -16.35
C LYS A 150 10.90 -6.06 -15.13
N ARG A 151 10.00 -7.04 -15.31
CA ARG A 151 9.74 -8.07 -14.30
C ARG A 151 11.07 -8.78 -14.02
N ARG A 152 11.61 -8.68 -12.80
CA ARG A 152 12.53 -9.73 -12.33
C ARG A 152 11.69 -10.96 -12.06
N ALA A 153 11.79 -11.94 -12.94
CA ALA A 153 11.34 -13.28 -12.64
C ALA A 153 12.13 -13.77 -11.42
N ALA A 154 11.44 -14.19 -10.37
CA ALA A 154 12.04 -15.02 -9.35
C ALA A 154 12.38 -16.36 -10.01
N GLU A 155 13.67 -16.69 -10.08
CA GLU A 155 14.11 -18.05 -10.37
C GLU A 155 13.60 -18.96 -9.25
N VAL A 156 12.50 -19.66 -9.53
CA VAL A 156 12.13 -20.86 -8.78
C VAL A 156 13.01 -21.96 -9.33
N GLY A 157 14.10 -22.25 -8.61
CA GLY A 157 14.93 -23.42 -8.85
C GLY A 157 14.06 -24.68 -8.76
N ALA A 158 13.86 -25.33 -9.90
CA ALA A 158 13.25 -26.64 -9.97
C ALA A 158 14.22 -27.68 -9.40
N SER A 159 14.04 -28.06 -8.12
CA SER A 159 14.61 -29.29 -7.60
C SER A 159 13.64 -30.44 -7.88
N LYS A 160 14.01 -31.31 -8.83
CA LYS A 160 13.37 -32.61 -9.05
C LYS A 160 13.73 -33.54 -7.91
N THR A 161 12.76 -33.94 -7.10
CA THR A 161 12.81 -35.21 -6.36
C THR A 161 11.42 -35.84 -6.41
N ALA A 162 11.35 -37.01 -7.05
CA ALA A 162 10.15 -37.85 -7.17
C ALA A 162 9.71 -38.41 -5.80
N PRO A 163 8.42 -38.65 -5.55
CA PRO A 163 7.99 -39.38 -4.37
C PRO A 163 7.99 -40.89 -4.63
N ALA A 164 8.70 -41.62 -3.78
CA ALA A 164 8.58 -43.06 -3.65
C ALA A 164 7.25 -43.43 -2.98
N ALA A 165 6.60 -44.47 -3.50
CA ALA A 165 5.36 -45.03 -2.98
C ALA A 165 5.54 -45.58 -1.56
N SER A 166 4.56 -45.32 -0.69
CA SER A 166 4.38 -46.02 0.58
C SER A 166 2.89 -46.23 0.82
N ALA A 167 2.52 -47.51 0.88
CA ALA A 167 1.16 -47.97 1.11
C ALA A 167 0.78 -47.85 2.60
N SER A 168 -0.49 -47.54 2.87
CA SER A 168 -1.10 -47.76 4.19
C SER A 168 -2.61 -48.02 4.03
N PRO A 169 -3.22 -48.78 4.97
CA PRO A 169 -4.34 -49.65 4.66
C PRO A 169 -5.72 -49.00 4.84
N ARG A 170 -6.69 -49.54 4.08
CA ARG A 170 -8.12 -49.21 4.10
C ARG A 170 -8.74 -49.42 5.49
N VAL A 171 -9.30 -48.36 6.07
CA VAL A 171 -10.30 -48.46 7.14
C VAL A 171 -11.70 -48.50 6.51
N ARG A 172 -12.42 -49.60 6.71
CA ARG A 172 -13.82 -49.78 6.30
C ARG A 172 -14.73 -48.96 7.21
N ARG A 173 -15.55 -48.05 6.64
CA ARG A 173 -16.71 -47.47 7.30
C ARG A 173 -17.90 -48.42 7.20
N ALA A 174 -18.44 -48.85 8.35
CA ALA A 174 -19.73 -49.50 8.44
C ALA A 174 -20.84 -48.43 8.50
N LYS A 175 -21.92 -48.64 7.74
CA LYS A 175 -23.18 -47.89 7.80
C LYS A 175 -24.03 -48.43 8.94
N ALA A 176 -24.66 -47.55 9.72
CA ALA A 176 -25.83 -47.88 10.54
C ALA A 176 -26.95 -46.89 10.22
N GLN A 177 -28.14 -47.45 9.97
CA GLN A 177 -29.41 -46.80 9.63
C GLN A 177 -30.07 -46.12 10.85
N PRO A 178 -31.03 -45.19 10.64
CA PRO A 178 -31.76 -44.55 11.72
C PRO A 178 -32.95 -45.41 12.18
N ALA A 179 -33.31 -45.32 13.46
CA ALA A 179 -34.57 -45.80 14.01
C ALA A 179 -35.30 -44.68 14.77
N ALA A 180 -36.61 -44.79 14.77
CA ALA A 180 -37.61 -43.72 14.83
C ALA A 180 -38.09 -43.33 16.25
N ALA A 181 -38.92 -42.29 16.22
CA ALA A 181 -39.82 -41.71 17.21
C ALA A 181 -40.32 -42.59 18.38
N SER A 182 -40.37 -41.97 19.56
CA SER A 182 -41.62 -41.61 20.26
C SER A 182 -41.34 -40.46 21.22
#